data_AF-A0A4U1CYW3-F1
#
_entry.id   AF-A0A4U1CYW3-F1
#
_cell.length_a   1.000
_cell.length_b   1.000
_cell.length_c   1.000
_cell.angle_alpha   90.00
_cell.angle_beta   90.00
_cell.angle_gamma   90.00
#
_symmetry.space_group_name_H-M   'P 1'
#
loop_
_entity.id
_entity.type
_entity.pdbx_description
1 polymer ?
#
loop_
_entity_poly.entity_id
_entity_poly.type
_entity_poly.pdbx_seq_one_letter_code
_entity_poly.pdbx_strand_id
1 'polypeptide(L)'
;MLSAKLHNGGIISSSEYNESTHGTRIYCLDKNCNAPLIYIDAAEEGRVAHFKTSGKGDSKHVANCGFYQRLDLVESISKVKEYQAEVLNKGVKEIVIRLSMSGLDPDKEKNTTEREQSEKTKKEVKLKNENLTPQSISSVKGVVKLLTEYEPDILSSILVNVGGGRKVPISELVVNQEQAHELLWNDNVLQNVGYFVYGKVTKLIKLEKVMYITLEENSVPFTIVIFQKHWKEFTYTEKQLVGKNVLVFGNLRKNEYKDQQKTEMIIKSDRYLQTFQRKPKNIQEDSEPNSHMSSNNKRV
;
A
#
# COMPACT_ATOMS: atom_id res chain seq x y z
N MET A 1 2.54 -3.52 16.71
CA MET A 1 3.90 -3.43 16.12
C MET A 1 4.60 -4.76 16.28
N LEU A 2 5.13 -5.31 15.19
CA LEU A 2 5.95 -6.54 15.19
C LEU A 2 7.44 -6.24 15.08
N SER A 3 7.83 -4.98 14.85
CA SER A 3 9.23 -4.56 14.86
C SER A 3 9.47 -3.38 15.82
N ALA A 4 10.67 -3.32 16.39
CA ALA A 4 11.11 -2.24 17.26
C ALA A 4 12.55 -1.82 16.93
N LYS A 5 12.88 -0.57 17.28
CA LYS A 5 14.24 -0.04 17.21
C LYS A 5 14.93 -0.23 18.56
N LEU A 6 16.09 -0.88 18.54
CA LEU A 6 16.97 -1.05 19.70
C LEU A 6 17.73 0.25 20.02
N HIS A 7 18.26 0.35 21.24
CA HIS A 7 19.06 1.52 21.67
C HIS A 7 20.31 1.77 20.81
N ASN A 8 20.85 0.74 20.16
CA ASN A 8 21.99 0.83 19.24
C ASN A 8 21.58 1.23 17.81
N GLY A 9 20.30 1.50 17.57
CA GLY A 9 19.74 1.83 16.26
C GLY A 9 19.44 0.62 15.37
N GLY A 10 19.73 -0.60 15.81
CA GLY A 10 19.30 -1.84 15.16
C GLY A 10 17.78 -2.00 15.17
N ILE A 11 17.25 -2.81 14.25
CA ILE A 11 15.83 -3.17 14.22
C ILE A 11 15.72 -4.64 14.59
N ILE A 12 14.73 -4.99 15.39
CA ILE A 12 14.47 -6.36 15.82
C ILE A 12 13.00 -6.71 15.60
N SER A 13 12.74 -7.93 15.14
CA SER A 13 11.38 -8.47 15.08
C SER A 13 10.95 -8.98 16.46
N SER A 14 9.65 -8.97 16.74
CA SER A 14 9.12 -9.47 18.01
C SER A 14 9.37 -10.97 18.19
N SER A 15 9.47 -11.73 17.09
CA SER A 15 9.81 -13.16 17.13
C SER A 15 11.28 -13.45 17.48
N GLU A 16 12.17 -12.49 17.27
CA GLU A 16 13.62 -12.65 17.53
C GLU A 16 14.04 -11.94 18.81
N TYR A 17 13.18 -11.09 19.38
CA TYR A 17 13.53 -10.29 20.53
C TYR A 17 13.70 -11.13 21.80
N ASN A 18 14.92 -11.07 22.35
CA ASN A 18 15.25 -11.56 23.68
C ASN A 18 15.72 -10.40 24.57
N GLU A 19 15.05 -10.18 25.71
CA GLU A 19 15.36 -9.08 26.64
C GLU A 19 16.78 -9.19 27.23
N SER A 20 17.27 -10.40 27.49
CA SER A 20 18.62 -10.60 28.05
C SER A 20 19.73 -10.24 27.05
N THR A 21 19.46 -10.40 25.75
CA THR A 21 20.42 -10.11 24.67
C THR A 21 20.32 -8.67 24.19
N HIS A 22 19.09 -8.16 24.03
CA HIS A 22 18.83 -6.87 23.38
C HIS A 22 18.57 -5.73 24.36
N GLY A 23 18.38 -6.05 25.64
CA GLY A 23 18.06 -5.11 26.70
C GLY A 23 16.63 -4.56 26.61
N THR A 24 16.21 -3.83 27.64
CA THR A 24 14.85 -3.29 27.79
C THR A 24 14.60 -1.98 27.04
N ARG A 25 15.65 -1.35 26.50
CA ARG A 25 15.58 -0.05 25.83
C ARG A 25 15.23 -0.24 24.36
N ILE A 26 13.92 -0.37 24.12
CA ILE A 26 13.32 -0.50 22.80
C ILE A 26 12.37 0.67 22.51
N TYR A 27 12.35 1.10 21.25
CA TYR A 27 11.68 2.31 20.81
C TYR A 27 10.86 2.06 19.54
N CYS A 28 9.86 2.90 19.31
CA CYS A 28 9.10 2.94 18.07
C CYS A 28 10.03 3.08 16.86
N LEU A 29 9.75 2.29 15.82
CA LEU A 29 10.52 2.30 14.57
C LEU A 29 10.38 3.63 13.81
N ASP A 30 9.24 4.33 13.95
CA ASP A 30 9.03 5.60 13.27
C ASP A 30 10.05 6.64 13.78
N LYS A 31 10.87 7.16 12.86
CA LYS A 31 11.91 8.16 13.13
C LYS A 31 11.39 9.39 13.84
N ASN A 32 10.16 9.80 13.53
CA ASN A 32 9.52 10.99 14.08
C ASN A 32 8.91 10.73 15.46
N CYS A 33 8.86 9.47 15.91
CA CYS A 33 8.24 9.09 17.17
C CYS A 33 9.26 8.71 18.24
N ASN A 34 10.08 7.68 18.00
CA ASN A 34 10.99 7.09 19.01
C ASN A 34 10.36 6.83 20.40
N ALA A 35 9.03 6.67 20.51
CA ALA A 35 8.37 6.42 21.79
C ALA A 35 8.87 5.11 22.42
N PRO A 36 9.18 5.07 23.73
CA PRO A 36 9.55 3.84 24.42
C PRO A 36 8.48 2.75 24.31
N LEU A 37 8.92 1.53 24.06
CA LEU A 37 8.08 0.35 23.90
C LEU A 37 8.27 -0.65 25.03
N ILE A 38 7.29 -1.52 25.19
CA ILE A 38 7.35 -2.73 26.01
C ILE A 38 7.11 -3.94 25.12
N TYR A 39 7.88 -5.00 25.35
CA TYR A 39 7.70 -6.28 24.70
C TYR A 39 6.61 -7.07 25.42
N ILE A 40 5.72 -7.68 24.65
CA ILE A 40 4.64 -8.55 25.13
C ILE A 40 4.87 -9.91 24.53
N ASP A 41 5.19 -10.87 25.40
CA ASP A 41 5.48 -12.24 25.00
C ASP A 41 4.21 -13.01 24.60
N ALA A 42 4.39 -14.07 23.81
CA ALA A 42 3.35 -14.96 23.32
C ALA A 42 2.91 -16.02 24.34
N ALA A 43 3.02 -15.73 25.65
CA ALA A 43 2.83 -16.70 26.73
C ALA A 43 1.38 -17.23 26.87
N GLU A 44 0.40 -16.54 26.29
CA GLU A 44 -1.01 -16.97 26.25
C GLU A 44 -1.36 -17.58 24.87
N GLU A 45 -2.06 -18.71 24.86
CA GLU A 45 -2.51 -19.37 23.62
C GLU A 45 -3.23 -18.39 22.68
N GLY A 46 -2.72 -18.27 21.46
CA GLY A 46 -3.31 -17.44 20.40
C GLY A 46 -2.85 -15.98 20.34
N ARG A 47 -1.94 -15.53 21.23
CA ARG A 47 -1.31 -14.20 21.09
C ARG A 47 0.04 -14.30 20.38
N VAL A 48 0.24 -13.43 19.39
CA VAL A 48 1.54 -13.25 18.75
C VAL A 48 2.36 -12.26 19.57
N ALA A 49 3.65 -12.57 19.77
CA ALA A 49 4.58 -11.65 20.42
C ALA A 49 4.60 -10.30 19.66
N HIS A 50 4.56 -9.20 20.39
CA HIS A 50 4.48 -7.87 19.78
C HIS A 50 5.02 -6.79 20.72
N PHE A 51 5.29 -5.62 20.16
CA PHE A 51 5.63 -4.43 20.91
C PHE A 51 4.45 -3.48 21.01
N LYS A 52 4.31 -2.83 22.15
CA LYS A 52 3.33 -1.77 22.37
C LYS A 52 3.90 -0.67 23.24
N THR A 53 3.24 0.49 23.27
CA THR A 53 3.56 1.55 24.22
C THR A 53 2.83 1.35 25.55
N SER A 54 3.29 2.01 26.63
CA SER A 54 2.56 2.01 27.91
C SER A 54 1.36 2.98 27.93
N GLY A 55 1.23 3.82 26.90
CA GLY A 55 0.17 4.82 26.76
C GLY A 55 0.26 6.00 27.74
N LYS A 56 1.38 6.19 28.45
CA LYS A 56 1.55 7.23 29.48
C LYS A 56 2.76 8.11 29.19
N GLY A 57 2.63 9.42 29.45
CA GLY A 57 3.70 10.40 29.26
C GLY A 57 4.35 10.29 27.88
N ASP A 58 5.68 10.22 27.86
CA ASP A 58 6.53 10.18 26.66
C ASP A 58 6.43 8.86 25.88
N SER A 59 5.74 7.85 26.41
CA SER A 59 5.52 6.59 25.68
C SER A 59 4.40 6.72 24.65
N LYS A 60 3.63 7.80 24.60
CA LYS A 60 2.53 7.91 23.64
C LYS A 60 3.09 8.12 22.23
N HIS A 61 2.51 7.45 21.25
CA HIS A 61 2.80 7.78 19.87
C HIS A 61 2.36 9.22 19.57
N VAL A 62 3.20 9.95 18.84
CA VAL A 62 2.90 11.29 18.31
C VAL A 62 2.00 11.18 17.08
N ALA A 63 1.25 12.24 16.77
CA ALA A 63 0.21 12.20 15.74
C ALA A 63 0.71 11.83 14.32
N ASN A 64 1.98 12.14 14.00
CA ASN A 64 2.62 11.81 12.72
C ASN A 64 3.27 10.42 12.69
N CYS A 65 3.19 9.65 13.78
CA CYS A 65 3.70 8.28 13.85
C CYS A 65 2.82 7.33 13.03
N GLY A 66 3.43 6.48 12.21
CA GLY A 66 2.73 5.45 11.43
C GLY A 66 2.00 4.40 12.27
N PHE A 67 2.18 4.41 13.60
CA PHE A 67 1.52 3.52 14.56
C PHE A 67 0.56 4.25 15.51
N TYR A 68 0.37 5.56 15.34
CA TYR A 68 -0.55 6.35 16.17
C TYR A 68 -2.01 5.96 15.94
N GLN A 69 -2.37 5.71 14.69
CA GLN A 69 -3.70 5.30 14.26
C GLN A 69 -3.61 4.42 13.00
N ARG A 70 -4.69 3.70 12.68
CA ARG A 70 -4.77 2.97 11.40
C ARG A 70 -4.57 3.92 10.22
N LEU A 71 -3.73 3.56 9.27
CA LEU A 71 -3.46 4.37 8.09
C LEU A 71 -4.46 4.08 6.98
N ASP A 72 -4.77 5.07 6.14
CA ASP A 72 -5.40 4.80 4.85
C ASP A 72 -4.40 4.21 3.84
N LEU A 73 -4.87 3.80 2.66
CA LEU A 73 -4.02 3.16 1.65
C LEU A 73 -2.82 4.03 1.25
N VAL A 74 -3.01 5.34 1.10
CA VAL A 74 -1.98 6.26 0.62
C VAL A 74 -0.97 6.53 1.73
N GLU A 75 -1.45 6.77 2.94
CA GLU A 75 -0.61 6.94 4.13
C GLU A 75 0.23 5.69 4.41
N SER A 76 -0.39 4.51 4.28
CA SER A 76 0.26 3.21 4.44
C SER A 76 1.41 3.03 3.46
N ILE A 77 1.17 3.24 2.16
CA ILE A 77 2.24 3.14 1.14
C ILE A 77 3.37 4.14 1.41
N SER A 78 3.07 5.37 1.81
CA SER A 78 4.09 6.37 2.15
C SER A 78 4.97 5.88 3.30
N LYS A 79 4.35 5.41 4.40
CA LYS A 79 5.09 4.90 5.57
C LYS A 79 5.86 3.63 5.29
N VAL A 80 5.32 2.75 4.45
CA VAL A 80 6.02 1.54 3.98
C VAL A 80 7.27 1.91 3.20
N LYS A 81 7.21 2.89 2.29
CA LYS A 81 8.40 3.38 1.56
C LYS A 81 9.47 3.91 2.51
N GLU A 82 9.07 4.68 3.53
CA GLU A 82 9.98 5.18 4.57
C GLU A 82 10.68 4.04 5.33
N TYR A 83 9.91 3.04 5.76
CA TYR A 83 10.43 1.97 6.62
C TYR A 83 11.22 0.92 5.86
N GLN A 84 10.86 0.65 4.61
CA GLN A 84 11.44 -0.44 3.82
C GLN A 84 12.94 -0.27 3.62
N ALA A 85 13.42 0.97 3.43
CA ALA A 85 14.85 1.26 3.34
C ALA A 85 15.60 0.91 4.65
N GLU A 86 14.95 0.99 5.79
CA GLU A 86 15.58 0.69 7.09
C GLU A 86 15.42 -0.77 7.51
N VAL A 87 14.24 -1.35 7.28
CA VAL A 87 13.87 -2.71 7.68
C VAL A 87 14.64 -3.75 6.86
N LEU A 88 14.72 -3.58 5.53
CA LEU A 88 15.47 -4.50 4.67
C LEU A 88 16.97 -4.45 4.94
N ASN A 89 17.53 -3.25 5.13
CA ASN A 89 18.97 -3.08 5.34
C ASN A 89 19.45 -3.52 6.73
N LYS A 90 18.55 -3.74 7.70
CA LYS A 90 18.88 -4.10 9.09
C LYS A 90 18.51 -5.54 9.46
N GLY A 91 18.24 -6.39 8.46
CA GLY A 91 18.20 -7.84 8.64
C GLY A 91 16.87 -8.42 9.13
N VAL A 92 15.76 -7.68 9.01
CA VAL A 92 14.44 -8.23 9.32
C VAL A 92 14.05 -9.28 8.28
N LYS A 93 13.47 -10.40 8.74
CA LYS A 93 13.03 -11.50 7.88
C LYS A 93 12.04 -11.05 6.81
N GLU A 94 12.36 -11.35 5.55
CA GLU A 94 11.48 -11.09 4.41
C GLU A 94 10.23 -11.96 4.43
N ILE A 95 9.07 -11.36 4.15
CA ILE A 95 7.82 -12.06 3.89
C ILE A 95 7.57 -12.08 2.40
N VAL A 96 7.56 -13.26 1.78
CA VAL A 96 7.30 -13.37 0.33
C VAL A 96 5.82 -13.68 0.09
N ILE A 97 5.14 -12.79 -0.65
CA ILE A 97 3.74 -12.97 -1.06
C ILE A 97 3.67 -13.19 -2.56
N ARG A 98 2.95 -14.23 -2.99
CA ARG A 98 2.73 -14.47 -4.43
C ARG A 98 1.62 -13.58 -4.99
N LEU A 99 1.91 -12.83 -6.06
CA LEU A 99 0.89 -12.08 -6.80
C LEU A 99 0.37 -12.90 -7.98
N SER A 100 -0.95 -13.09 -8.06
CA SER A 100 -1.57 -13.84 -9.14
C SER A 100 -2.83 -13.14 -9.65
N MET A 101 -2.66 -12.16 -10.53
CA MET A 101 -3.75 -11.36 -11.09
C MET A 101 -4.37 -11.95 -12.37
N SER A 102 -3.95 -13.14 -12.79
CA SER A 102 -4.50 -13.80 -13.97
C SER A 102 -6.00 -14.06 -13.89
N GLY A 103 -6.54 -14.20 -12.68
CA GLY A 103 -7.97 -14.43 -12.47
C GLY A 103 -8.83 -13.20 -12.76
N LEU A 104 -8.26 -12.01 -12.95
CA LEU A 104 -9.01 -10.79 -13.25
C LEU A 104 -9.57 -10.76 -14.68
N ASP A 105 -8.85 -11.40 -15.61
CA ASP A 105 -9.14 -11.36 -17.04
C ASP A 105 -10.35 -12.26 -17.37
N PRO A 106 -11.49 -11.70 -17.83
CA PRO A 106 -12.66 -12.49 -18.22
C PRO A 106 -12.40 -13.34 -19.48
N ASP A 107 -11.43 -12.97 -20.32
CA ASP A 107 -11.09 -13.72 -21.53
C ASP A 107 -10.18 -14.92 -21.23
N LYS A 108 -9.63 -15.02 -20.00
CA LYS A 108 -8.71 -16.09 -19.65
C LYS A 108 -9.49 -17.32 -19.22
N GLU A 109 -9.34 -18.41 -19.97
CA GLU A 109 -9.88 -19.71 -19.58
C GLU A 109 -9.35 -20.09 -18.19
N LYS A 110 -10.28 -20.43 -17.30
CA LYS A 110 -9.92 -21.03 -16.02
C LYS A 110 -9.42 -22.42 -16.36
N ASN A 111 -8.10 -22.62 -16.36
CA ASN A 111 -7.54 -23.95 -16.30
C ASN A 111 -8.05 -24.59 -15.01
N THR A 112 -9.13 -25.35 -15.08
CA THR A 112 -9.48 -26.37 -14.11
C THR A 112 -8.38 -27.41 -14.20
N THR A 113 -7.26 -27.17 -13.52
CA THR A 113 -6.54 -28.30 -12.95
C THR A 113 -7.55 -29.00 -12.07
N GLU A 114 -8.02 -30.16 -12.52
CA GLU A 114 -8.54 -31.18 -11.64
C GLU A 114 -7.49 -31.35 -10.55
N ARG A 115 -7.71 -30.71 -9.39
CA ARG A 115 -7.03 -31.15 -8.19
C ARG A 115 -7.55 -32.57 -8.00
N GLU A 116 -6.69 -33.55 -8.28
CA GLU A 116 -6.85 -34.88 -7.71
C GLU A 116 -7.32 -34.69 -6.27
N GLN A 117 -8.45 -35.32 -5.93
CA GLN A 117 -8.96 -35.34 -4.58
C GLN A 117 -7.89 -36.03 -3.73
N SER A 118 -6.93 -35.25 -3.23
CA SER A 118 -6.03 -35.69 -2.18
C SER A 118 -6.94 -36.15 -1.04
N GLU A 119 -6.82 -37.42 -0.69
CA GLU A 119 -7.56 -38.08 0.36
C GLU A 119 -7.72 -37.17 1.57
N LYS A 120 -8.91 -37.20 2.17
CA LYS A 120 -9.27 -36.46 3.38
C LYS A 120 -8.29 -36.79 4.51
N THR A 121 -7.16 -36.10 4.57
CA THR A 121 -6.38 -35.99 5.80
C THR A 121 -7.27 -35.23 6.78
N LYS A 122 -7.38 -35.79 7.98
CA LYS A 122 -8.25 -35.33 9.07
C LYS A 122 -8.18 -33.80 9.18
N LYS A 123 -9.36 -33.18 9.36
CA LYS A 123 -9.51 -31.75 9.65
C LYS A 123 -8.66 -31.40 10.87
N GLU A 124 -7.43 -30.95 10.66
CA GLU A 124 -6.80 -30.04 11.62
C GLU A 124 -7.71 -28.81 11.69
N VAL A 125 -8.15 -28.50 12.90
CA VAL A 125 -8.86 -27.28 13.21
C VAL A 125 -7.96 -26.14 12.75
N LYS A 126 -8.30 -25.50 11.64
CA LYS A 126 -7.67 -24.25 11.22
C LYS A 126 -8.03 -23.20 12.26
N LEU A 127 -7.17 -23.06 13.26
CA LEU A 127 -7.13 -21.87 14.10
C LEU A 127 -6.97 -20.68 13.15
N LYS A 128 -7.97 -19.80 13.12
CA LYS A 128 -7.90 -18.53 12.42
C LYS A 128 -6.88 -17.66 13.16
N ASN A 129 -5.61 -17.81 12.81
CA ASN A 129 -4.60 -16.84 13.21
C ASN A 129 -4.80 -15.60 12.33
N GLU A 130 -5.47 -14.58 12.87
CA GLU A 130 -5.82 -13.34 12.18
C GLU A 130 -4.61 -12.46 11.79
N ASN A 131 -3.39 -12.85 12.17
CA ASN A 131 -2.16 -12.05 11.96
C ASN A 131 -1.14 -12.64 10.97
N LEU A 132 -1.42 -13.77 10.33
CA LEU A 132 -0.50 -14.26 9.28
C LEU A 132 -0.76 -13.47 7.99
N THR A 133 0.28 -12.81 7.49
CA THR A 133 0.26 -12.18 6.15
C THR A 133 -0.16 -13.21 5.10
N PRO A 134 -1.01 -12.85 4.14
CA PRO A 134 -1.51 -13.81 3.16
C PRO A 134 -0.36 -14.34 2.31
N GLN A 135 -0.31 -15.66 2.08
CA GLN A 135 0.72 -16.27 1.20
C GLN A 135 0.55 -15.86 -0.27
N SER A 136 -0.65 -15.44 -0.67
CA SER A 136 -0.93 -15.00 -2.03
C SER A 136 -2.04 -13.97 -2.10
N ILE A 137 -1.96 -13.06 -3.08
CA ILE A 137 -3.01 -12.07 -3.39
C ILE A 137 -3.39 -12.18 -4.86
N SER A 138 -4.69 -12.30 -5.13
CA SER A 138 -5.25 -12.56 -6.47
C SER A 138 -6.35 -11.57 -6.89
N SER A 139 -6.53 -10.49 -6.14
CA SER A 139 -7.47 -9.42 -6.48
C SER A 139 -6.97 -8.06 -6.03
N VAL A 140 -7.44 -7.00 -6.70
CA VAL A 140 -7.17 -5.61 -6.32
C VAL A 140 -7.74 -5.30 -4.94
N LYS A 141 -8.92 -5.83 -4.62
CA LYS A 141 -9.51 -5.77 -3.27
C LYS A 141 -8.60 -6.38 -2.20
N GLY A 142 -7.93 -7.49 -2.51
CA GLY A 142 -6.97 -8.12 -1.61
C GLY A 142 -5.75 -7.23 -1.33
N VAL A 143 -5.28 -6.47 -2.33
CA VAL A 143 -4.21 -5.48 -2.15
C VAL A 143 -4.67 -4.32 -1.27
N VAL A 144 -5.87 -3.77 -1.51
CA VAL A 144 -6.43 -2.71 -0.66
C VAL A 144 -6.52 -3.19 0.79
N LYS A 145 -7.05 -4.40 1.02
CA LYS A 145 -7.12 -4.99 2.37
C LYS A 145 -5.75 -5.14 3.01
N LEU A 146 -4.77 -5.71 2.29
CA LEU A 146 -3.40 -5.86 2.80
C LEU A 146 -2.87 -4.50 3.30
N LEU A 147 -3.02 -3.45 2.51
CA LEU A 147 -2.48 -2.12 2.83
C LEU A 147 -3.23 -1.39 3.95
N THR A 148 -4.50 -1.73 4.21
CA THR A 148 -5.32 -1.07 5.25
C THR A 148 -5.47 -1.88 6.54
N GLU A 149 -5.26 -3.20 6.50
CA GLU A 149 -5.46 -4.10 7.64
C GLU A 149 -4.14 -4.45 8.35
N TYR A 150 -2.99 -4.34 7.69
CA TYR A 150 -1.68 -4.67 8.26
C TYR A 150 -0.88 -3.42 8.64
N GLU A 151 -0.06 -3.55 9.68
CA GLU A 151 0.81 -2.48 10.17
C GLU A 151 1.98 -2.19 9.19
N PRO A 152 2.48 -0.94 9.11
CA PRO A 152 3.47 -0.57 8.09
C PRO A 152 4.83 -1.26 8.25
N ASP A 153 5.22 -1.67 9.45
CA ASP A 153 6.43 -2.48 9.69
C ASP A 153 6.31 -3.86 9.03
N ILE A 154 5.17 -4.53 9.19
CA ILE A 154 4.89 -5.80 8.51
C ILE A 154 4.95 -5.59 7.00
N LEU A 155 4.23 -4.59 6.50
CA LEU A 155 4.17 -4.29 5.07
C LEU A 155 5.56 -3.97 4.47
N SER A 156 6.44 -3.32 5.24
CA SER A 156 7.82 -3.01 4.80
C SER A 156 8.73 -4.22 4.66
N SER A 157 8.38 -5.35 5.30
CA SER A 157 9.07 -6.64 5.14
C SER A 157 8.54 -7.48 3.98
N ILE A 158 7.44 -7.05 3.32
CA ILE A 158 6.79 -7.81 2.26
C ILE A 158 7.49 -7.59 0.92
N LEU A 159 7.93 -8.71 0.33
CA LEU A 159 8.33 -8.80 -1.06
C LEU A 159 7.29 -9.57 -1.87
N VAL A 160 6.85 -8.98 -2.97
CA VAL A 160 5.85 -9.55 -3.87
C VAL A 160 6.55 -10.32 -4.99
N ASN A 161 6.26 -11.60 -5.11
CA ASN A 161 6.68 -12.39 -6.26
C ASN A 161 5.73 -12.13 -7.44
N VAL A 162 6.24 -11.46 -8.47
CA VAL A 162 5.49 -11.03 -9.66
C VAL A 162 5.58 -12.02 -10.84
N GLY A 163 6.17 -13.21 -10.61
CA GLY A 163 6.39 -14.23 -11.64
C GLY A 163 7.87 -14.37 -12.02
N GLY A 164 8.24 -15.53 -12.57
CA GLY A 164 9.63 -15.81 -12.97
C GLY A 164 10.64 -15.80 -11.81
N GLY A 165 10.18 -15.89 -10.56
CA GLY A 165 11.03 -15.79 -9.36
C GLY A 165 11.40 -14.37 -8.94
N ARG A 166 10.98 -13.34 -9.69
CA ARG A 166 11.28 -11.94 -9.39
C ARG A 166 10.50 -11.47 -8.16
N LYS A 167 11.21 -11.00 -7.15
CA LYS A 167 10.66 -10.40 -5.92
C LYS A 167 10.79 -8.88 -5.99
N VAL A 168 9.71 -8.17 -5.70
CA VAL A 168 9.64 -6.71 -5.76
C VAL A 168 8.92 -6.18 -4.52
N PRO A 169 9.43 -5.13 -3.85
CA PRO A 169 8.68 -4.38 -2.85
C PRO A 169 7.24 -4.05 -3.26
N ILE A 170 6.27 -4.25 -2.36
CA ILE A 170 4.88 -3.87 -2.67
C ILE A 170 4.74 -2.35 -2.93
N SER A 171 5.58 -1.55 -2.27
CA SER A 171 5.62 -0.11 -2.39
C SER A 171 6.10 0.39 -3.76
N GLU A 172 6.83 -0.44 -4.51
CA GLU A 172 7.25 -0.16 -5.89
C GLU A 172 6.17 -0.54 -6.92
N LEU A 173 5.26 -1.45 -6.56
CA LEU A 173 4.16 -1.87 -7.43
C LEU A 173 2.91 -1.01 -7.25
N VAL A 174 2.74 -0.39 -6.08
CA VAL A 174 1.59 0.46 -5.74
C VAL A 174 2.02 1.92 -5.79
N VAL A 175 1.59 2.63 -6.84
CA VAL A 175 2.05 3.97 -7.19
C VAL A 175 0.88 4.91 -7.47
N ASN A 176 1.07 6.21 -7.29
CA ASN A 176 0.09 7.18 -7.76
C ASN A 176 0.16 7.32 -9.30
N GLN A 177 -0.79 8.05 -9.88
CA GLN A 177 -0.86 8.29 -11.31
C GLN A 177 0.37 9.04 -11.87
N GLU A 178 1.01 9.90 -11.08
CA GLU A 178 2.18 10.68 -11.47
C GLU A 178 3.42 9.80 -11.57
N GLN A 179 3.70 9.04 -10.51
CA GLN A 179 4.77 8.05 -10.45
C GLN A 179 4.61 7.01 -11.56
N ALA A 180 3.39 6.55 -11.83
CA ALA A 180 3.14 5.62 -12.93
C ALA A 180 3.49 6.22 -14.30
N HIS A 181 3.17 7.50 -14.51
CA HIS A 181 3.53 8.22 -15.73
C HIS A 181 5.05 8.36 -15.85
N GLU A 182 5.73 8.85 -14.83
CA GLU A 182 7.20 9.00 -14.81
C GLU A 182 7.92 7.67 -15.04
N LEU A 183 7.51 6.61 -14.36
CA LEU A 183 8.09 5.27 -14.52
C LEU A 183 8.00 4.80 -15.98
N LEU A 184 6.85 5.02 -16.61
CA LEU A 184 6.61 4.59 -17.97
C LEU A 184 7.40 5.41 -18.99
N TRP A 185 7.34 6.73 -18.90
CA TRP A 185 7.93 7.62 -19.90
C TRP A 185 9.45 7.71 -19.80
N ASN A 186 10.01 7.46 -18.61
CA ASN A 186 11.46 7.34 -18.39
C ASN A 186 11.98 5.90 -18.56
N ASP A 187 11.16 4.98 -19.08
CA ASP A 187 11.53 3.57 -19.33
C ASP A 187 12.03 2.80 -18.08
N ASN A 188 11.56 3.20 -16.90
CA ASN A 188 11.85 2.58 -15.60
C ASN A 188 10.81 1.52 -15.18
N VAL A 189 9.90 1.15 -16.08
CA VAL A 189 8.89 0.12 -15.80
C VAL A 189 9.52 -1.27 -15.73
N LEU A 190 9.05 -2.05 -14.77
CA LEU A 190 9.38 -3.46 -14.65
C LEU A 190 8.71 -4.22 -15.81
N GLN A 191 9.53 -4.73 -16.74
CA GLN A 191 9.03 -5.49 -17.89
C GLN A 191 8.14 -6.66 -17.45
N ASN A 192 7.01 -6.84 -18.14
CA ASN A 192 6.02 -7.90 -17.92
C ASN A 192 5.38 -7.91 -16.52
N VAL A 193 5.44 -6.78 -15.79
CA VAL A 193 4.83 -6.63 -14.47
C VAL A 193 3.72 -5.58 -14.52
N GLY A 194 2.54 -5.94 -13.99
CA GLY A 194 1.44 -5.00 -13.83
C GLY A 194 1.60 -4.15 -12.57
N TYR A 195 1.11 -2.92 -12.64
CA TYR A 195 1.15 -1.94 -11.56
C TYR A 195 -0.24 -1.73 -10.95
N PHE A 196 -0.28 -1.40 -9.66
CA PHE A 196 -1.47 -0.89 -8.98
C PHE A 196 -1.38 0.63 -8.93
N VAL A 197 -2.17 1.30 -9.76
CA VAL A 197 -2.20 2.76 -9.83
C VAL A 197 -3.36 3.26 -8.98
N TYR A 198 -3.09 4.13 -8.01
CA TYR A 198 -4.13 4.82 -7.28
C TYR A 198 -4.30 6.26 -7.72
N GLY A 199 -5.54 6.75 -7.63
CA GLY A 199 -5.89 8.13 -7.90
C GLY A 199 -7.37 8.38 -7.64
N LYS A 200 -7.80 9.63 -7.79
CA LYS A 200 -9.22 10.02 -7.66
C LYS A 200 -9.83 10.16 -9.03
N VAL A 201 -10.99 9.56 -9.27
CA VAL A 201 -11.67 9.67 -10.56
C VAL A 201 -12.29 11.05 -10.69
N THR A 202 -11.99 11.76 -11.77
CA THR A 202 -12.57 13.08 -12.08
C THR A 202 -13.66 13.00 -13.13
N LYS A 203 -13.54 12.07 -14.08
CA LYS A 203 -14.44 11.99 -15.23
C LYS A 203 -14.65 10.55 -15.69
N LEU A 204 -15.87 10.25 -16.11
CA LEU A 204 -16.20 9.03 -16.86
C LEU A 204 -16.88 9.43 -18.16
N ILE A 205 -16.32 9.04 -19.30
CA ILE A 205 -16.89 9.29 -20.62
C ILE A 205 -17.15 7.96 -21.30
N LYS A 206 -18.39 7.74 -21.75
CA LYS A 206 -18.74 6.60 -22.59
C LYS A 206 -18.98 7.07 -24.02
N LEU A 207 -18.18 6.59 -24.95
CA LEU A 207 -18.34 6.76 -26.39
C LEU A 207 -18.91 5.47 -27.01
N GLU A 208 -19.13 5.48 -28.33
CA GLU A 208 -19.72 4.35 -29.05
C GLU A 208 -18.96 3.02 -28.87
N LYS A 209 -17.61 3.07 -28.88
CA LYS A 209 -16.76 1.86 -28.86
C LYS A 209 -15.84 1.75 -27.64
N VAL A 210 -15.79 2.79 -26.81
CA VAL A 210 -14.82 2.90 -25.72
C VAL A 210 -15.39 3.70 -24.57
N MET A 211 -15.01 3.34 -23.35
CA MET A 211 -15.24 4.10 -22.14
C MET A 211 -13.89 4.54 -21.56
N TYR A 212 -13.81 5.80 -21.16
CA TYR A 212 -12.65 6.42 -20.54
C TYR A 212 -12.98 6.81 -19.11
N ILE A 213 -12.09 6.49 -18.18
CA ILE A 213 -12.13 6.96 -16.79
C ILE A 213 -10.84 7.75 -16.55
N THR A 214 -10.98 9.03 -16.25
CA THR A 214 -9.84 9.94 -16.04
C THR A 214 -9.58 10.08 -14.54
N LEU A 215 -8.32 9.95 -14.15
CA LEU A 215 -7.88 10.24 -12.78
C LEU A 215 -7.51 11.71 -12.64
N GLU A 216 -7.49 12.22 -11.40
CA GLU A 216 -7.18 13.61 -11.07
C GLU A 216 -5.82 14.02 -11.64
N GLU A 217 -5.87 14.97 -12.57
CA GLU A 217 -4.74 15.49 -13.32
C GLU A 217 -4.18 16.67 -12.51
N ASN A 218 -3.27 16.42 -11.56
CA ASN A 218 -2.49 17.55 -11.01
C ASN A 218 -1.59 18.11 -12.12
N SER A 219 -0.79 17.22 -12.74
CA SER A 219 0.21 17.60 -13.76
C SER A 219 0.32 16.62 -14.94
N VAL A 220 -0.19 15.39 -14.82
CA VAL A 220 -0.07 14.37 -15.89
C VAL A 220 -1.40 13.65 -16.13
N PRO A 221 -1.83 13.50 -17.40
CA PRO A 221 -3.06 12.81 -17.74
C PRO A 221 -2.90 11.29 -17.61
N PHE A 222 -3.75 10.67 -16.78
CA PHE A 222 -3.85 9.23 -16.63
C PHE A 222 -5.28 8.76 -16.93
N THR A 223 -5.41 7.85 -17.89
CA THR A 223 -6.73 7.37 -18.34
C THR A 223 -6.83 5.85 -18.29
N ILE A 224 -7.90 5.36 -17.68
CA ILE A 224 -8.27 3.95 -17.73
C ILE A 224 -9.23 3.76 -18.92
N VAL A 225 -8.96 2.76 -19.75
CA VAL A 225 -9.66 2.51 -21.01
C VAL A 225 -10.39 1.16 -20.94
N ILE A 226 -11.67 1.16 -21.30
CA ILE A 226 -12.51 -0.05 -21.39
C ILE A 226 -13.17 -0.13 -22.76
N PHE A 227 -12.90 -1.19 -23.51
CA PHE A 227 -13.49 -1.41 -24.84
C PHE A 227 -14.92 -1.95 -24.77
N GLN A 228 -15.73 -1.62 -25.77
CA GLN A 228 -17.15 -2.02 -25.85
C GLN A 228 -17.42 -3.50 -25.62
N LYS A 229 -16.56 -4.40 -26.14
CA LYS A 229 -16.68 -5.85 -25.94
C LYS A 229 -16.70 -6.27 -24.45
N HIS A 230 -16.17 -5.44 -23.56
CA HIS A 230 -16.05 -5.71 -22.13
C HIS A 230 -17.09 -4.97 -21.26
N TRP A 231 -18.00 -4.19 -21.84
CA TRP A 231 -18.99 -3.46 -21.05
C TRP A 231 -19.94 -4.35 -20.23
N LYS A 232 -20.11 -5.62 -20.61
CA LYS A 232 -20.92 -6.57 -19.82
C LYS A 232 -20.24 -6.95 -18.50
N GLU A 233 -18.92 -6.90 -18.46
CA GLU A 233 -18.07 -7.25 -17.31
C GLU A 233 -17.69 -6.01 -16.47
N PHE A 234 -17.98 -4.81 -16.98
CA PHE A 234 -17.72 -3.54 -16.32
C PHE A 234 -19.03 -2.82 -16.01
N THR A 235 -19.51 -2.96 -14.78
CA THR A 235 -20.85 -2.53 -14.35
C THR A 235 -20.85 -1.21 -13.57
N TYR A 236 -19.67 -0.68 -13.23
CA TYR A 236 -19.57 0.59 -12.51
C TYR A 236 -20.22 1.76 -13.28
N THR A 237 -21.01 2.55 -12.54
CA THR A 237 -21.65 3.77 -13.03
C THR A 237 -20.84 5.01 -12.68
N GLU A 238 -21.10 6.12 -13.38
CA GLU A 238 -20.49 7.42 -13.10
C GLU A 238 -20.66 7.83 -11.63
N LYS A 239 -21.87 7.68 -11.06
CA LYS A 239 -22.16 7.98 -9.65
C LYS A 239 -21.32 7.17 -8.66
N GLN A 240 -20.92 5.95 -9.04
CA GLN A 240 -20.11 5.07 -8.20
C GLN A 240 -18.62 5.36 -8.28
N LEU A 241 -18.16 6.03 -9.35
CA LEU A 241 -16.74 6.26 -9.61
C LEU A 241 -16.33 7.71 -9.45
N VAL A 242 -17.05 8.67 -10.04
CA VAL A 242 -16.65 10.08 -10.04
C VAL A 242 -16.56 10.62 -8.61
N GLY A 243 -15.44 11.28 -8.31
CA GLY A 243 -15.09 11.79 -6.99
C GLY A 243 -14.58 10.73 -6.00
N LYS A 244 -14.54 9.44 -6.37
CA LYS A 244 -14.02 8.37 -5.52
C LYS A 244 -12.54 8.13 -5.77
N ASN A 245 -11.84 7.71 -4.72
CA ASN A 245 -10.49 7.18 -4.84
C ASN A 245 -10.56 5.73 -5.30
N VAL A 246 -9.75 5.37 -6.28
CA VAL A 246 -9.69 4.05 -6.90
C VAL A 246 -8.26 3.55 -6.93
N LEU A 247 -8.11 2.23 -6.79
CA LEU A 247 -6.91 1.49 -7.12
C LEU A 247 -7.24 0.65 -8.35
N VAL A 248 -6.46 0.79 -9.42
CA VAL A 248 -6.61 0.02 -10.66
C VAL A 248 -5.36 -0.81 -10.91
N PHE A 249 -5.52 -2.05 -11.38
CA PHE A 249 -4.41 -2.92 -11.74
C PHE A 249 -4.30 -3.10 -13.24
N GLY A 250 -3.09 -3.12 -13.78
CA GLY A 250 -2.86 -3.44 -15.19
C GLY A 250 -1.47 -3.06 -15.66
N ASN A 251 -1.24 -3.25 -16.96
CA ASN A 251 -0.01 -2.81 -17.60
C ASN A 251 -0.13 -1.34 -18.03
N LEU A 252 0.95 -0.59 -17.85
CA LEU A 252 1.05 0.80 -18.28
C LEU A 252 1.33 0.87 -19.78
N ARG A 253 0.69 1.82 -20.48
CA ARG A 253 0.84 2.02 -21.93
C ARG A 253 1.08 3.48 -22.27
N LYS A 254 2.08 3.74 -23.11
CA LYS A 254 2.35 5.07 -23.67
C LYS A 254 1.26 5.37 -24.70
N ASN A 255 0.64 6.53 -24.59
CA ASN A 255 -0.23 7.08 -25.62
C ASN A 255 0.21 8.51 -25.91
N GLU A 256 0.40 8.84 -27.18
CA GLU A 256 0.78 10.17 -27.62
C GLU A 256 -0.29 10.68 -28.58
N TYR A 257 -0.90 11.80 -28.23
CA TYR A 257 -1.94 12.41 -29.04
C TYR A 257 -1.78 13.92 -29.05
N LYS A 258 -1.58 14.51 -30.25
CA LYS A 258 -1.33 15.94 -30.43
C LYS A 258 -0.19 16.47 -29.53
N ASP A 259 0.95 15.79 -29.56
CA ASP A 259 2.16 16.12 -28.79
C ASP A 259 1.97 16.13 -27.25
N GLN A 260 0.87 15.56 -26.77
CA GLN A 260 0.63 15.34 -25.35
C GLN A 260 0.88 13.90 -24.99
N GLN A 261 1.85 13.68 -24.10
CA GLN A 261 2.13 12.39 -23.50
C GLN A 261 1.03 12.05 -22.50
N LYS A 262 0.38 10.91 -22.72
CA LYS A 262 -0.64 10.35 -21.83
C LYS A 262 -0.26 8.95 -21.42
N THR A 263 -0.58 8.62 -20.17
CA THR A 263 -0.44 7.25 -19.69
C THR A 263 -1.81 6.62 -19.63
N GLU A 264 -1.92 5.43 -20.21
CA GLU A 264 -3.15 4.67 -20.23
C GLU A 264 -3.01 3.29 -19.61
N MET A 265 -4.13 2.80 -19.07
CA MET A 265 -4.25 1.43 -18.60
C MET A 265 -5.54 0.82 -19.15
N ILE A 266 -5.43 -0.31 -19.82
CA ILE A 266 -6.59 -1.01 -20.38
C ILE A 266 -7.07 -2.05 -19.38
N ILE A 267 -8.37 -2.01 -19.02
CA ILE A 267 -9.00 -3.00 -18.16
C ILE A 267 -10.23 -3.61 -18.83
N LYS A 268 -10.64 -4.79 -18.35
CA LYS A 268 -11.69 -5.61 -18.99
C LYS A 268 -12.90 -5.91 -18.11
N SER A 269 -12.82 -5.67 -16.81
CA SER A 269 -13.92 -5.96 -15.89
C SER A 269 -13.79 -5.13 -14.62
N ASP A 270 -14.86 -5.08 -13.82
CA ASP A 270 -14.85 -4.41 -12.51
C ASP A 270 -13.75 -4.95 -11.59
N ARG A 271 -13.31 -6.20 -11.80
CA ARG A 271 -12.32 -6.87 -10.93
C ARG A 271 -10.93 -6.21 -10.95
N TYR A 272 -10.65 -5.43 -11.98
CA TYR A 272 -9.40 -4.66 -12.12
C TYR A 272 -9.40 -3.36 -11.33
N LEU A 273 -10.53 -2.94 -10.76
CA LEU A 273 -10.68 -1.66 -10.08
C LEU A 273 -11.32 -1.86 -8.71
N GLN A 274 -10.79 -1.19 -7.70
CA GLN A 274 -11.38 -1.17 -6.36
C GLN A 274 -11.41 0.26 -5.84
N THR A 275 -12.58 0.71 -5.38
CA THR A 275 -12.69 1.98 -4.64
C THR A 275 -12.17 1.83 -3.22
N PHE A 276 -11.59 2.89 -2.68
CA PHE A 276 -11.16 2.96 -1.28
C PHE A 276 -11.47 4.34 -0.67
N GLN A 277 -11.54 4.38 0.66
CA GLN A 277 -11.77 5.62 1.40
C GLN A 277 -10.44 6.24 1.82
N ARG A 278 -10.36 7.57 1.73
CA ARG A 278 -9.26 8.34 2.32
C ARG A 278 -9.74 8.98 3.60
N LYS A 279 -8.83 9.13 4.56
CA LYS A 279 -9.11 9.94 5.74
C LYS A 279 -9.14 11.42 5.35
N PRO A 280 -10.04 12.24 5.94
CA PRO A 280 -9.93 13.69 5.80
C PRO A 280 -8.57 14.11 6.35
N LYS A 281 -7.77 14.81 5.54
CA LYS A 281 -6.56 15.46 6.06
C LYS A 281 -7.04 16.55 7.02
N ASN A 282 -6.76 16.41 8.31
CA ASN A 282 -6.80 17.54 9.21
C ASN A 282 -5.67 18.47 8.77
N ILE A 283 -6.00 19.46 7.96
CA ILE A 283 -5.13 20.60 7.70
C ILE A 283 -5.09 21.37 9.01
N GLN A 284 -4.17 21.01 9.91
CA GLN A 284 -3.70 22.00 10.85
C GLN A 284 -2.83 22.94 10.03
N GLU A 285 -3.35 24.14 9.81
CA GLU A 285 -2.62 25.25 9.23
C GLU A 285 -1.33 25.44 10.04
N ASP A 286 -0.20 25.15 9.40
CA ASP A 286 1.08 25.73 9.77
C ASP A 286 0.91 27.25 9.66
N SER A 287 0.53 27.88 10.76
CA SER A 287 0.63 29.32 10.90
C SER A 287 2.12 29.65 10.93
N GLU A 288 2.60 30.19 9.80
CA GLU A 288 3.93 30.76 9.70
C GLU A 288 4.20 31.73 10.87
N PRO A 289 5.41 31.73 11.44
CA PRO A 289 5.78 32.75 12.41
C PRO A 289 5.86 34.09 11.66
N ASN A 290 4.97 35.02 12.01
CA ASN A 290 5.00 36.41 11.55
C ASN A 290 6.41 36.99 11.76
N SER A 291 7.17 37.05 10.67
CA SER A 291 8.40 37.81 10.57
C SER A 291 8.05 39.20 10.04
N HIS A 292 7.94 40.17 10.95
CA HIS A 292 8.10 41.56 10.56
C HIS A 292 9.06 42.26 11.52
N MET A 293 10.29 42.44 11.03
CA MET A 293 11.22 43.46 11.47
C MET A 293 10.62 44.87 11.25
N SER A 294 10.73 45.67 12.32
CA SER A 294 11.29 47.02 12.37
C SER A 294 10.86 48.09 11.35
N SER A 295 10.29 49.19 11.86
CA SER A 295 10.90 50.52 11.65
C SER A 295 10.31 51.59 12.56
N ASN A 296 11.21 52.33 13.20
CA ASN A 296 11.04 53.60 13.90
C ASN A 296 10.09 54.58 13.18
N ASN A 297 9.36 55.39 13.96
CA ASN A 297 9.34 56.83 13.68
C ASN A 297 9.18 57.70 14.93
N LYS A 298 9.88 58.83 14.87
CA LYS A 298 10.17 59.86 15.88
C LYS A 298 9.03 60.89 16.05
N ARG A 299 9.05 61.56 17.22
CA ARG A 299 8.51 62.91 17.57
C ARG A 299 6.97 63.00 17.68
N VAL A 300 6.36 63.71 18.64
CA VAL A 300 6.76 64.85 19.51
C VAL A 300 6.40 64.54 20.96
#